data_AF-A0A9Q9IMM9-F1
#
_entry.id   AF-A0A9Q9IMM9-F1
#
_cell.length_a   1.000
_cell.length_b   1.000
_cell.length_c   1.000
_cell.angle_alpha   90.00
_cell.angle_beta   90.00
_cell.angle_gamma   90.00
#
_symmetry.space_group_name_H-M   'P 1'
#
loop_
_entity.id
_entity.type
_entity.pdbx_description
1 polymer ?
#
loop_
_entity_poly.entity_id
_entity_poly.type
_entity_poly.pdbx_seq_one_letter_code
_entity_poly.pdbx_strand_id
1 'polypeptide(L)'
;MHLRSLRRTAFAAATVLVAAALTALPNTAAQAAGTSSCDIYAGGGTPCVAAHSTTRALFGAYNGPLYQVRRWSDGATANIGLLSAGGYANAAAQDSFCAGTYCTIVRIYDQTSRHNDLTIAPGGGANPTADQGANAAALPVTAGGHKVYGVYISAGNGYRNNATNGIATGSQPEGMYMVTEGTHVNDRCCFDYGNAETNNMDTGNGDMDAIYFGTLCWFSPCAGGPRVAADLENGLFAGGNGSWTANTGRNSAFVTAMLKNNGTTTYAIKDGNAQSGGLATRYDGGLPTQSGYRPMTKQGAIILGIGGDNSNGSVGSFFEGVMTSGYPSDATENAVQANIVAVGYGKSVTFPVNGATYRLTNLASGKVLDAVNCGTANGTQIDVWQALGNTCQQWRFNSVGPNKWTVTNVNANKVLDAVNCGLALGTATNLWQSLGNTCQQWAVIPAGNGRYELVVENSGMVLDDQNCGTANGTKVQLWMWLNNTCQLWQIAP
;
A
#
# COMPACT_ATOMS: atom_id res chain seq x y z
N MET A 1 36.91 4.79 -76.78
CA MET A 1 36.18 6.00 -77.21
C MET A 1 35.02 5.58 -78.11
N HIS A 2 33.88 5.14 -77.57
CA HIS A 2 32.75 4.66 -78.39
C HIS A 2 31.41 5.14 -77.81
N LEU A 3 30.85 6.17 -78.45
CA LEU A 3 29.53 6.73 -78.15
C LEU A 3 28.43 5.95 -78.90
N ARG A 4 27.37 5.57 -78.18
CA ARG A 4 26.04 5.29 -78.77
C ARG A 4 25.02 6.16 -78.05
N SER A 5 24.40 7.08 -78.78
CA SER A 5 23.34 7.97 -78.29
C SER A 5 21.96 7.33 -78.46
N LEU A 6 21.12 7.61 -77.47
CA LEU A 6 19.80 7.05 -77.23
C LEU A 6 18.73 7.55 -78.22
N ARG A 7 17.81 6.65 -78.60
CA ARG A 7 16.53 6.98 -79.25
C ARG A 7 15.44 7.20 -78.20
N ARG A 8 14.72 8.32 -78.36
CA ARG A 8 13.44 8.64 -77.70
C ARG A 8 12.29 7.96 -78.44
N THR A 9 11.30 7.46 -77.70
CA THR A 9 9.87 7.53 -78.07
C THR A 9 9.03 7.37 -76.79
N ALA A 10 8.10 8.30 -76.61
CA ALA A 10 7.11 8.34 -75.54
C ALA A 10 5.80 7.69 -75.99
N PHE A 11 5.08 7.04 -75.08
CA PHE A 11 3.61 6.91 -75.11
C PHE A 11 3.08 6.79 -73.66
N ALA A 12 2.27 7.77 -73.26
CA ALA A 12 1.33 7.75 -72.14
C ALA A 12 0.07 6.96 -72.56
N ALA A 13 -0.86 6.46 -71.74
CA ALA A 13 -1.07 6.29 -70.31
C ALA A 13 -2.28 5.33 -70.19
N ALA A 14 -2.37 4.55 -69.11
CA ALA A 14 -3.64 4.04 -68.60
C ALA A 14 -3.48 3.68 -67.12
N THR A 15 -4.07 4.51 -66.27
CA THR A 15 -4.16 4.39 -64.81
C THR A 15 -5.23 3.37 -64.44
N VAL A 16 -4.89 2.38 -63.61
CA VAL A 16 -5.87 1.60 -62.84
C VAL A 16 -5.55 1.82 -61.36
N LEU A 17 -6.47 2.47 -60.65
CA LEU A 17 -6.45 2.58 -59.20
C LEU A 17 -6.76 1.21 -58.58
N VAL A 18 -5.86 0.70 -57.74
CA VAL A 18 -6.17 -0.33 -56.75
C VAL A 18 -5.86 0.27 -55.39
N ALA A 19 -6.91 0.57 -54.61
CA ALA A 19 -6.79 0.96 -53.22
C ALA A 19 -6.49 -0.31 -52.40
N ALA A 20 -5.23 -0.47 -51.97
CA ALA A 20 -4.86 -1.47 -50.98
C ALA A 20 -5.16 -0.90 -49.59
N ALA A 21 -6.16 -1.46 -48.93
CA ALA A 21 -6.41 -1.23 -47.52
C ALA A 21 -5.27 -1.87 -46.71
N LEU A 22 -4.37 -1.05 -46.15
CA LEU A 22 -3.44 -1.51 -45.12
C LEU A 22 -4.23 -1.74 -43.82
N THR A 23 -4.55 -2.99 -43.53
CA THR A 23 -4.87 -3.42 -42.18
C THR A 23 -3.62 -3.27 -41.32
N ALA A 24 -3.61 -2.26 -40.45
CA ALA A 24 -2.59 -2.13 -39.41
C ALA A 24 -2.70 -3.34 -38.47
N LEU A 25 -1.81 -4.31 -38.63
CA LEU A 25 -1.55 -5.30 -37.60
C LEU A 25 -0.94 -4.57 -36.40
N PRO A 26 -1.36 -4.86 -35.15
CA PRO A 26 -0.75 -4.25 -33.99
C PRO A 26 0.73 -4.65 -33.96
N ASN A 27 1.61 -3.64 -33.99
CA ASN A 27 3.02 -3.80 -33.68
C ASN A 27 3.13 -4.38 -32.28
N THR A 28 3.27 -5.70 -32.15
CA THR A 28 3.90 -6.29 -30.98
C THR A 28 5.39 -6.02 -31.10
N ALA A 29 5.79 -4.79 -30.79
CA ALA A 29 7.19 -4.49 -30.55
C ALA A 29 7.62 -5.39 -29.39
N ALA A 30 8.55 -6.31 -29.66
CA ALA A 30 9.25 -7.03 -28.61
C ALA A 30 9.87 -5.99 -27.66
N GLN A 31 9.35 -5.90 -26.43
CA GLN A 31 9.92 -5.02 -25.41
C GLN A 31 11.36 -5.48 -25.16
N ALA A 32 12.34 -4.66 -25.57
CA ALA A 32 13.68 -4.74 -25.02
C ALA A 32 13.59 -4.70 -23.48
N ALA A 33 14.45 -5.44 -22.78
CA ALA A 33 14.51 -5.44 -21.31
C ALA A 33 14.55 -3.98 -20.81
N GLY A 34 13.42 -3.53 -20.26
CA GLY A 34 13.18 -2.11 -20.03
C GLY A 34 13.97 -1.62 -18.82
N THR A 35 14.60 -0.45 -18.94
CA THR A 35 15.19 0.29 -17.82
C THR A 35 14.12 0.45 -16.72
N SER A 36 14.42 0.04 -15.49
CA SER A 36 13.54 0.18 -14.33
C SER A 36 14.09 1.20 -13.32
N SER A 37 13.37 1.46 -12.23
CA SER A 37 13.67 2.54 -11.27
C SER A 37 15.13 2.54 -10.78
N CYS A 38 15.68 1.38 -10.42
CA CYS A 38 17.04 1.31 -9.92
C CYS A 38 18.12 1.44 -11.00
N ASP A 39 17.81 1.09 -12.25
CA ASP A 39 18.71 1.37 -13.38
C ASP A 39 18.80 2.89 -13.63
N ILE A 40 17.68 3.60 -13.48
CA ILE A 40 17.61 5.06 -13.59
C ILE A 40 18.43 5.72 -12.48
N TYR A 41 18.25 5.28 -11.24
CA TYR A 41 19.03 5.75 -10.09
C TYR A 41 20.53 5.50 -10.25
N ALA A 42 20.92 4.32 -10.73
CA ALA A 42 22.31 4.01 -11.04
C ALA A 42 22.88 4.92 -12.14
N GLY A 43 22.11 5.15 -13.22
CA GLY A 43 22.49 6.09 -14.30
C GLY A 43 22.59 7.56 -13.83
N GLY A 44 21.84 7.93 -12.79
CA GLY A 44 21.89 9.24 -12.13
C GLY A 44 23.02 9.41 -11.10
N GLY A 45 23.81 8.37 -10.85
CA GLY A 45 24.93 8.41 -9.90
C GLY A 45 24.53 8.21 -8.43
N THR A 46 23.29 7.82 -8.15
CA THR A 46 22.78 7.55 -6.79
C THR A 46 22.10 6.18 -6.74
N PRO A 47 22.88 5.08 -6.80
CA PRO A 47 22.33 3.74 -6.99
C PRO A 47 21.47 3.27 -5.81
N CYS A 48 20.51 2.40 -6.09
CA CYS A 48 19.74 1.71 -5.05
C CYS A 48 20.65 0.89 -4.13
N VAL A 49 20.40 0.99 -2.83
CA VAL A 49 21.00 0.16 -1.77
C VAL A 49 19.96 -0.73 -1.08
N ALA A 50 18.67 -0.48 -1.32
CA ALA A 50 17.59 -1.43 -1.10
C ALA A 50 16.46 -1.18 -2.11
N ALA A 51 15.82 -2.24 -2.59
CA ALA A 51 14.75 -2.16 -3.59
C ALA A 51 13.68 -3.21 -3.30
N HIS A 52 12.51 -2.75 -2.84
CA HIS A 52 11.41 -3.60 -2.36
C HIS A 52 10.17 -3.42 -3.23
N SER A 53 9.59 -4.51 -3.70
CA SER A 53 8.30 -4.48 -4.39
C SER A 53 7.66 -5.85 -4.36
N THR A 54 6.34 -5.89 -4.18
CA THR A 54 5.54 -7.11 -4.38
C THR A 54 4.85 -7.13 -5.75
N THR A 55 5.01 -6.08 -6.54
CA THR A 55 4.28 -5.88 -7.80
C THR A 55 5.14 -6.08 -9.04
N ARG A 56 6.41 -5.66 -9.03
CA ARG A 56 7.29 -5.73 -10.20
C ARG A 56 8.78 -5.74 -9.87
N ALA A 57 9.60 -6.03 -10.87
CA ALA A 57 11.03 -5.82 -10.82
C ALA A 57 11.39 -4.32 -10.89
N LEU A 58 12.35 -3.92 -10.05
CA LEU A 58 12.90 -2.57 -9.95
C LEU A 58 14.26 -2.43 -10.66
N PHE A 59 14.78 -3.53 -11.21
CA PHE A 59 15.86 -3.57 -12.18
C PHE A 59 15.40 -4.31 -13.44
N GLY A 60 15.76 -3.83 -14.63
CA GLY A 60 15.38 -4.44 -15.90
C GLY A 60 15.90 -5.87 -16.09
N ALA A 61 16.98 -6.24 -15.39
CA ALA A 61 17.58 -7.58 -15.43
C ALA A 61 17.19 -8.49 -14.26
N TYR A 62 16.41 -8.00 -13.29
CA TYR A 62 16.10 -8.80 -12.10
C TYR A 62 15.19 -9.98 -12.44
N ASN A 63 15.55 -11.18 -11.99
CA ASN A 63 14.78 -12.41 -12.22
C ASN A 63 14.59 -13.24 -10.93
N GLY A 64 14.80 -12.62 -9.78
CA GLY A 64 14.69 -13.25 -8.48
C GLY A 64 13.25 -13.23 -7.91
N PRO A 65 13.08 -13.75 -6.69
CA PRO A 65 11.81 -13.69 -5.97
C PRO A 65 11.52 -12.27 -5.46
N LEU A 66 10.30 -11.76 -5.65
CA LEU A 66 9.89 -10.45 -5.15
C LEU A 66 9.52 -10.47 -3.67
N TYR A 67 8.79 -11.50 -3.25
CA TYR A 67 8.36 -11.68 -1.86
C TYR A 67 8.11 -13.15 -1.53
N GLN A 68 7.96 -13.46 -0.25
CA GLN A 68 7.61 -14.79 0.23
C GLN A 68 6.26 -14.73 0.95
N VAL A 69 5.39 -15.69 0.62
CA VAL A 69 4.12 -15.91 1.31
C VAL A 69 4.22 -17.14 2.20
N ARG A 70 3.52 -17.12 3.34
CA ARG A 70 3.30 -18.27 4.22
C ARG A 70 1.82 -18.62 4.23
N ARG A 71 1.52 -19.89 3.95
CA ARG A 71 0.18 -20.43 3.90
C ARG A 71 -0.32 -20.76 5.31
N TRP A 72 -1.53 -20.33 5.65
CA TRP A 72 -2.05 -20.52 7.00
C TRP A 72 -2.41 -21.98 7.32
N SER A 73 -2.85 -22.76 6.32
CA SER A 73 -3.36 -24.12 6.57
C SER A 73 -2.31 -25.09 7.10
N ASP A 74 -1.04 -24.88 6.75
CA ASP A 74 0.05 -25.81 7.03
C ASP A 74 1.41 -25.14 7.28
N GLY A 75 1.48 -23.82 7.28
CA GLY A 75 2.72 -23.06 7.51
C GLY A 75 3.73 -23.13 6.37
N ALA A 76 3.41 -23.78 5.25
CA ALA A 76 4.31 -23.86 4.10
C ALA A 76 4.60 -22.46 3.54
N THR A 77 5.79 -22.26 2.98
CA THR A 77 6.18 -21.00 2.33
C THR A 77 6.39 -21.17 0.83
N ALA A 78 6.15 -20.10 0.08
CA ALA A 78 6.46 -20.03 -1.35
C ALA A 78 6.98 -18.63 -1.70
N ASN A 79 8.01 -18.61 -2.54
CA ASN A 79 8.50 -17.37 -3.13
C ASN A 79 7.67 -17.02 -4.36
N ILE A 80 7.24 -15.78 -4.45
CA ILE A 80 6.55 -15.26 -5.62
C ILE A 80 7.58 -14.50 -6.47
N GLY A 81 7.92 -15.11 -7.60
CA GLY A 81 8.80 -14.53 -8.61
C GLY A 81 8.05 -13.72 -9.64
N LEU A 82 8.70 -13.53 -10.78
CA LEU A 82 8.21 -12.74 -11.90
C LEU A 82 7.60 -13.62 -12.99
N LEU A 83 6.78 -13.02 -13.85
CA LEU A 83 6.35 -13.62 -15.11
C LEU A 83 7.51 -13.73 -16.11
N SER A 84 8.44 -12.77 -16.08
CA SER A 84 9.67 -12.72 -16.86
C SER A 84 10.68 -11.79 -16.16
N ALA A 85 11.97 -11.92 -16.48
CA ALA A 85 12.99 -11.01 -15.97
C ALA A 85 12.63 -9.54 -16.25
N GLY A 86 12.81 -8.67 -15.27
CA GLY A 86 12.45 -7.24 -15.34
C GLY A 86 10.94 -6.96 -15.37
N GLY A 87 10.10 -7.98 -15.26
CA GLY A 87 8.64 -7.89 -15.46
C GLY A 87 7.84 -7.69 -14.18
N TYR A 88 6.63 -8.27 -14.17
CA TYR A 88 5.65 -8.17 -13.10
C TYR A 88 5.57 -9.45 -12.26
N ALA A 89 5.07 -9.33 -11.03
CA ALA A 89 4.87 -10.45 -10.13
C ALA A 89 3.95 -11.53 -10.73
N ASN A 90 4.27 -12.80 -10.49
CA ASN A 90 3.43 -13.93 -10.90
C ASN A 90 2.31 -14.16 -9.87
N ALA A 91 1.25 -13.34 -9.94
CA ALA A 91 0.10 -13.46 -9.03
C ALA A 91 -0.60 -14.83 -9.12
N ALA A 92 -0.58 -15.49 -10.29
CA ALA A 92 -1.18 -16.81 -10.45
C ALA A 92 -0.47 -17.89 -9.62
N ALA A 93 0.85 -17.75 -9.40
CA ALA A 93 1.59 -18.63 -8.50
C ALA A 93 1.14 -18.45 -7.04
N GLN A 94 0.92 -17.21 -6.60
CA GLN A 94 0.36 -16.93 -5.28
C GLN A 94 -1.05 -17.50 -5.15
N ASP A 95 -1.93 -17.21 -6.10
CA ASP A 95 -3.32 -17.67 -6.09
C ASP A 95 -3.40 -19.20 -5.97
N SER A 96 -2.57 -19.91 -6.74
CA SER A 96 -2.50 -21.37 -6.73
C SER A 96 -1.95 -21.90 -5.39
N PHE A 97 -0.90 -21.27 -4.87
CA PHE A 97 -0.29 -21.68 -3.60
C PHE A 97 -1.26 -21.49 -2.42
N CYS A 98 -2.00 -20.39 -2.43
CA CYS A 98 -2.93 -19.97 -1.38
C CYS A 98 -4.36 -20.50 -1.59
N ALA A 99 -4.60 -21.41 -2.55
CA ALA A 99 -5.92 -21.95 -2.80
C ALA A 99 -6.51 -22.66 -1.56
N GLY A 100 -7.79 -22.42 -1.26
CA GLY A 100 -8.49 -23.05 -0.14
C GLY A 100 -8.08 -22.56 1.27
N THR A 101 -7.18 -21.58 1.36
CA THR A 101 -6.72 -20.99 2.63
C THR A 101 -6.26 -19.56 2.39
N TYR A 102 -5.76 -18.85 3.39
CA TYR A 102 -5.16 -17.52 3.20
C TYR A 102 -3.65 -17.57 3.39
N CYS A 103 -2.98 -16.53 2.93
CA CYS A 103 -1.55 -16.39 3.00
C CYS A 103 -1.16 -15.05 3.61
N THR A 104 -0.04 -15.06 4.30
CA THR A 104 0.59 -13.87 4.87
C THR A 104 1.86 -13.58 4.10
N ILE A 105 2.12 -12.33 3.75
CA ILE A 105 3.43 -11.91 3.25
C ILE A 105 4.38 -11.90 4.45
N VAL A 106 5.41 -12.75 4.42
CA VAL A 106 6.36 -12.91 5.55
C VAL A 106 7.73 -12.30 5.25
N ARG A 107 8.00 -12.03 3.98
CA ARG A 107 9.23 -11.37 3.53
C ARG A 107 8.98 -10.59 2.25
N ILE A 108 9.54 -9.40 2.15
CA ILE A 108 9.64 -8.64 0.90
C ILE A 108 11.13 -8.59 0.57
N TYR A 109 11.53 -9.22 -0.54
CA TYR A 109 12.94 -9.35 -0.89
C TYR A 109 13.50 -8.02 -1.38
N ASP A 110 14.73 -7.75 -0.98
CA ASP A 110 15.55 -6.71 -1.60
C ASP A 110 16.09 -7.24 -2.93
N GLN A 111 15.79 -6.53 -4.00
CA GLN A 111 16.21 -6.89 -5.35
C GLN A 111 17.67 -6.52 -5.64
N THR A 112 18.32 -5.73 -4.78
CA THR A 112 19.76 -5.47 -4.89
C THR A 112 20.58 -6.70 -4.47
N SER A 113 21.87 -6.70 -4.79
CA SER A 113 22.79 -7.73 -4.31
C SER A 113 23.07 -7.67 -2.80
N ARG A 114 22.49 -6.71 -2.08
CA ARG A 114 22.72 -6.48 -0.64
C ARG A 114 21.79 -7.31 0.23
N HIS A 115 20.67 -7.77 -0.32
CA HIS A 115 19.69 -8.59 0.39
C HIS A 115 19.24 -7.95 1.72
N ASN A 116 18.99 -6.64 1.70
CA ASN A 116 18.36 -5.90 2.79
C ASN A 116 16.85 -6.24 2.92
N ASP A 117 16.50 -7.52 2.85
CA ASP A 117 15.13 -8.02 2.83
C ASP A 117 14.35 -7.53 4.05
N LEU A 118 13.09 -7.16 3.84
CA LEU A 118 12.17 -6.84 4.92
C LEU A 118 11.45 -8.09 5.41
N THR A 119 11.44 -8.31 6.72
CA THR A 119 10.65 -9.36 7.39
C THR A 119 9.69 -8.74 8.37
N ILE A 120 8.73 -9.52 8.89
CA ILE A 120 7.78 -9.05 9.92
C ILE A 120 8.55 -8.38 11.07
N ALA A 121 8.12 -7.18 11.44
CA ALA A 121 8.83 -6.36 12.42
C ALA A 121 8.81 -7.03 13.82
N PRO A 122 9.95 -7.06 14.52
CA PRO A 122 9.98 -7.43 15.94
C PRO A 122 9.31 -6.35 16.79
N GLY A 123 9.05 -6.65 18.06
CA GLY A 123 8.63 -5.64 19.02
C GLY A 123 9.70 -4.56 19.25
N GLY A 124 9.25 -3.39 19.69
CA GLY A 124 10.06 -2.21 19.98
C GLY A 124 9.55 -1.41 21.17
N GLY A 125 9.93 -0.13 21.22
CA GLY A 125 9.65 0.79 22.33
C GLY A 125 8.15 1.09 22.51
N ALA A 126 7.43 1.37 21.44
CA ALA A 126 5.99 1.68 21.49
C ALA A 126 5.11 0.44 21.59
N ASN A 127 5.53 -0.68 20.98
CA ASN A 127 4.80 -1.95 21.03
C ASN A 127 5.77 -3.12 21.25
N PRO A 128 5.72 -3.80 22.41
CA PRO A 128 6.69 -4.84 22.76
C PRO A 128 6.45 -6.18 22.06
N THR A 129 5.31 -6.34 21.40
CA THR A 129 4.99 -7.56 20.64
C THR A 129 5.41 -7.41 19.18
N ALA A 130 5.82 -8.52 18.56
CA ALA A 130 6.06 -8.54 17.13
C ALA A 130 4.79 -8.20 16.37
N ASP A 131 4.95 -7.47 15.28
CA ASP A 131 3.87 -7.12 14.37
C ASP A 131 3.35 -8.35 13.62
N GLN A 132 2.29 -8.16 12.87
CA GLN A 132 1.76 -9.17 11.96
C GLN A 132 2.23 -8.89 10.52
N GLY A 133 2.36 -9.96 9.74
CA GLY A 133 2.48 -9.82 8.28
C GLY A 133 1.14 -9.45 7.65
N ALA A 134 1.21 -8.76 6.52
CA ALA A 134 0.04 -8.39 5.73
C ALA A 134 -0.59 -9.63 5.06
N ASN A 135 -1.91 -9.62 4.90
CA ASN A 135 -2.61 -10.63 4.11
C ASN A 135 -2.24 -10.47 2.62
N ALA A 136 -1.74 -11.54 2.00
CA ALA A 136 -1.19 -11.51 0.64
C ALA A 136 -2.24 -11.22 -0.44
N ALA A 137 -3.52 -11.40 -0.15
CA ALA A 137 -4.60 -11.13 -1.10
C ALA A 137 -5.27 -9.76 -0.91
N ALA A 138 -4.91 -9.02 0.15
CA ALA A 138 -5.59 -7.81 0.62
C ALA A 138 -5.58 -6.65 -0.38
N LEU A 139 -4.56 -6.56 -1.23
CA LEU A 139 -4.42 -5.41 -2.13
C LEU A 139 -4.22 -5.86 -3.59
N PRO A 140 -5.25 -6.43 -4.24
CA PRO A 140 -5.18 -6.77 -5.66
C PRO A 140 -5.23 -5.50 -6.51
N VAL A 141 -4.25 -5.36 -7.40
CA VAL A 141 -4.16 -4.26 -8.37
C VAL A 141 -3.70 -4.78 -9.72
N THR A 142 -3.74 -3.92 -10.74
CA THR A 142 -3.09 -4.17 -12.02
C THR A 142 -1.82 -3.33 -12.14
N ALA A 143 -0.74 -3.93 -12.64
CA ALA A 143 0.49 -3.24 -13.05
C ALA A 143 0.90 -3.77 -14.43
N GLY A 144 1.09 -2.88 -15.40
CA GLY A 144 1.35 -3.25 -16.80
C GLY A 144 0.24 -4.09 -17.43
N GLY A 145 -1.00 -3.97 -16.94
CA GLY A 145 -2.11 -4.84 -17.34
C GLY A 145 -2.12 -6.23 -16.71
N HIS A 146 -1.15 -6.56 -15.85
CA HIS A 146 -1.08 -7.83 -15.13
C HIS A 146 -1.68 -7.70 -13.73
N LYS A 147 -2.43 -8.71 -13.29
CA LYS A 147 -2.83 -8.84 -11.89
C LYS A 147 -1.59 -9.01 -11.02
N VAL A 148 -1.47 -8.19 -9.99
CA VAL A 148 -0.41 -8.23 -8.97
C VAL A 148 -1.02 -7.91 -7.60
N TYR A 149 -0.25 -8.12 -6.53
CA TYR A 149 -0.66 -7.80 -5.18
C TYR A 149 0.29 -6.78 -4.57
N GLY A 150 -0.25 -5.68 -4.05
CA GLY A 150 0.46 -4.79 -3.13
C GLY A 150 0.47 -5.35 -1.71
N VAL A 151 1.06 -4.61 -0.79
CA VAL A 151 1.05 -4.87 0.65
C VAL A 151 0.01 -3.95 1.29
N TYR A 152 -1.07 -4.54 1.81
CA TYR A 152 -2.07 -3.81 2.61
C TYR A 152 -1.60 -3.80 4.07
N ILE A 153 -1.24 -2.63 4.60
CA ILE A 153 -0.84 -2.45 6.00
C ILE A 153 -2.08 -2.03 6.79
N SER A 154 -2.65 -2.96 7.55
CA SER A 154 -3.63 -2.68 8.60
C SER A 154 -2.89 -2.32 9.90
N ALA A 155 -3.60 -1.72 10.88
CA ALA A 155 -3.00 -1.43 12.18
C ALA A 155 -2.47 -2.73 12.83
N GLY A 156 -1.20 -2.70 13.26
CA GLY A 156 -0.46 -3.86 13.76
C GLY A 156 0.33 -4.62 12.68
N ASN A 157 0.29 -4.22 11.41
CA ASN A 157 1.20 -4.72 10.38
C ASN A 157 2.47 -3.88 10.30
N GLY A 158 3.62 -4.55 10.12
CA GLY A 158 4.90 -3.88 9.97
C GLY A 158 5.99 -4.81 9.48
N TYR A 159 6.96 -4.24 8.77
CA TYR A 159 8.15 -4.95 8.34
C TYR A 159 9.41 -4.15 8.66
N ARG A 160 10.50 -4.87 8.90
CA ARG A 160 11.77 -4.28 9.32
C ARG A 160 12.97 -5.10 8.91
N ASN A 161 14.11 -4.41 8.78
CA ASN A 161 15.44 -5.00 8.79
C ASN A 161 16.41 -4.12 9.59
N ASN A 162 16.93 -4.62 10.71
CA ASN A 162 17.89 -3.90 11.58
C ASN A 162 19.36 -4.16 11.23
N ALA A 163 19.63 -5.15 10.39
CA ALA A 163 20.98 -5.61 10.06
C ALA A 163 21.19 -5.47 8.56
N THR A 164 21.34 -4.23 8.12
CA THR A 164 21.44 -3.87 6.71
C THR A 164 22.90 -3.67 6.29
N ASN A 165 23.12 -3.58 4.98
CA ASN A 165 24.41 -3.23 4.42
C ASN A 165 24.26 -2.14 3.34
N GLY A 166 24.90 -0.99 3.56
CA GLY A 166 24.99 0.11 2.59
C GLY A 166 23.85 1.11 2.64
N ILE A 167 22.89 0.95 3.56
CA ILE A 167 21.98 2.03 3.94
C ILE A 167 22.79 3.14 4.60
N ALA A 168 22.43 4.40 4.34
CA ALA A 168 23.15 5.55 4.85
C ALA A 168 23.12 5.57 6.39
N THR A 169 24.26 5.93 7.00
CA THR A 169 24.37 6.12 8.45
C THR A 169 24.97 7.48 8.78
N GLY A 170 24.74 7.96 10.00
CA GLY A 170 25.14 9.29 10.43
C GLY A 170 24.60 10.35 9.49
N SER A 171 25.51 11.18 8.97
CA SER A 171 25.21 12.29 8.08
C SER A 171 25.36 11.97 6.59
N GLN A 172 25.50 10.70 6.21
CA GLN A 172 25.59 10.31 4.80
C GLN A 172 24.32 10.71 4.03
N PRO A 173 24.45 11.16 2.77
CA PRO A 173 23.29 11.51 1.95
C PRO A 173 22.55 10.26 1.45
N GLU A 174 21.22 10.36 1.41
CA GLU A 174 20.35 9.34 0.83
C GLU A 174 19.14 9.94 0.12
N GLY A 175 18.47 9.10 -0.65
CA GLY A 175 17.15 9.39 -1.19
C GLY A 175 16.33 8.11 -1.32
N MET A 176 15.02 8.26 -1.34
CA MET A 176 14.08 7.15 -1.31
C MET A 176 12.76 7.54 -1.97
N TYR A 177 12.05 6.53 -2.46
CA TYR A 177 10.65 6.68 -2.86
C TYR A 177 9.84 5.49 -2.41
N MET A 178 8.53 5.69 -2.27
CA MET A 178 7.54 4.62 -2.31
C MET A 178 6.35 4.99 -3.20
N VAL A 179 5.73 3.99 -3.81
CA VAL A 179 4.40 4.09 -4.42
C VAL A 179 3.39 3.58 -3.40
N THR A 180 2.42 4.43 -3.05
CA THR A 180 1.38 4.21 -2.05
C THR A 180 0.00 4.64 -2.58
N GLU A 181 -1.01 4.75 -1.71
CA GLU A 181 -2.40 5.08 -2.04
C GLU A 181 -2.91 6.25 -1.20
N GLY A 182 -3.43 7.30 -1.86
CA GLY A 182 -3.97 8.49 -1.20
C GLY A 182 -5.31 8.30 -0.47
N THR A 183 -5.90 7.11 -0.54
CA THR A 183 -7.21 6.77 0.03
C THR A 183 -7.17 5.76 1.17
N HIS A 184 -6.05 5.07 1.37
CA HIS A 184 -5.84 4.12 2.48
C HIS A 184 -4.82 4.73 3.44
N VAL A 185 -5.30 5.53 4.38
CA VAL A 185 -4.51 6.34 5.31
C VAL A 185 -5.31 6.59 6.60
N ASN A 186 -4.64 6.83 7.71
CA ASN A 186 -5.25 7.36 8.93
C ASN A 186 -4.38 8.46 9.57
N ASP A 187 -4.76 8.91 10.76
CA ASP A 187 -4.07 9.94 11.55
C ASP A 187 -3.22 9.35 12.68
N ARG A 188 -2.70 8.13 12.52
CA ARG A 188 -1.91 7.41 13.52
C ARG A 188 -0.46 7.23 13.11
N CYS A 189 0.39 7.05 14.11
CA CYS A 189 1.81 6.81 13.91
C CYS A 189 2.14 5.31 13.74
N CYS A 190 3.02 4.96 12.80
CA CYS A 190 3.41 5.77 11.63
C CYS A 190 3.48 4.89 10.38
N PHE A 191 2.97 5.37 9.23
CA PHE A 191 3.05 4.62 7.97
C PHE A 191 4.29 5.09 7.22
N ASP A 192 5.43 4.55 7.64
CA ASP A 192 6.72 4.98 7.14
C ASP A 192 7.36 3.98 6.20
N TYR A 193 8.24 4.46 5.33
CA TYR A 193 9.21 3.66 4.59
C TYR A 193 10.53 4.40 4.49
N GLY A 194 11.61 3.83 5.05
CA GLY A 194 12.93 4.45 5.00
C GLY A 194 13.85 4.05 6.16
N ASN A 195 14.79 4.96 6.47
CA ASN A 195 15.87 4.76 7.42
C ASN A 195 15.36 4.87 8.87
N ALA A 196 15.80 3.96 9.73
CA ALA A 196 15.41 3.95 11.14
C ALA A 196 16.52 3.46 12.07
N GLU A 197 16.21 3.45 13.36
CA GLU A 197 17.04 2.90 14.43
C GLU A 197 17.26 1.39 14.27
N THR A 198 18.39 0.90 14.74
CA THR A 198 18.73 -0.53 14.66
C THR A 198 18.21 -1.35 15.85
N ASN A 199 17.69 -0.68 16.87
CA ASN A 199 17.26 -1.30 18.14
C ASN A 199 15.74 -1.27 18.38
N ASN A 200 14.94 -0.76 17.44
CA ASN A 200 13.48 -0.60 17.55
C ASN A 200 13.03 0.34 18.67
N MET A 201 13.88 1.25 19.11
CA MET A 201 13.58 2.24 20.14
C MET A 201 13.78 3.62 19.55
N ASP A 202 13.02 4.59 20.04
CA ASP A 202 13.36 5.99 19.87
C ASP A 202 14.70 6.26 20.57
N THR A 203 15.71 6.63 19.79
CA THR A 203 17.03 7.01 20.29
C THR A 203 17.35 8.50 20.12
N GLY A 204 16.39 9.26 19.60
CA GLY A 204 16.38 10.72 19.57
C GLY A 204 16.40 11.34 18.18
N ASN A 205 16.13 12.64 18.17
CA ASN A 205 16.14 13.51 16.99
C ASN A 205 17.30 13.21 16.01
N GLY A 206 16.96 12.92 14.76
CA GLY A 206 17.92 12.74 13.66
C GLY A 206 18.37 11.29 13.43
N ASP A 207 17.87 10.34 14.22
CA ASP A 207 18.21 8.91 14.10
C ASP A 207 17.36 8.16 13.06
N MET A 208 16.25 8.75 12.60
CA MET A 208 15.47 8.32 11.44
C MET A 208 15.62 9.26 10.24
N ASP A 209 15.31 8.73 9.06
CA ASP A 209 15.06 9.49 7.83
C ASP A 209 14.14 8.65 6.94
N ALA A 210 12.84 8.76 7.16
CA ALA A 210 11.84 7.95 6.48
C ALA A 210 10.73 8.77 5.85
N ILE A 211 10.19 8.27 4.73
CA ILE A 211 8.97 8.82 4.14
C ILE A 211 7.81 8.43 5.04
N TYR A 212 7.11 9.41 5.62
CA TYR A 212 5.78 9.23 6.17
C TYR A 212 4.72 9.58 5.11
N PHE A 213 3.64 8.80 5.04
CA PHE A 213 2.45 9.18 4.26
C PHE A 213 1.13 8.92 5.00
N GLY A 214 0.37 9.98 5.28
CA GLY A 214 -0.91 9.84 5.95
C GLY A 214 -1.57 11.18 6.31
N THR A 215 -2.55 11.18 7.20
CA THR A 215 -3.29 12.39 7.59
C THR A 215 -2.88 12.97 8.94
N LEU A 216 -2.05 12.27 9.73
CA LEU A 216 -1.50 12.80 10.99
C LEU A 216 -0.93 14.21 10.76
N CYS A 217 -1.33 15.12 11.63
CA CYS A 217 -0.89 16.52 11.65
C CYS A 217 -0.15 16.78 12.96
N TRP A 218 1.11 16.36 13.02
CA TRP A 218 1.90 16.50 14.25
C TRP A 218 2.18 17.97 14.57
N PHE A 219 2.58 18.75 13.56
CA PHE A 219 2.78 20.19 13.66
C PHE A 219 1.64 20.95 12.98
N SER A 220 0.80 21.61 13.77
CA SER A 220 -0.25 22.49 13.23
C SER A 220 0.33 23.85 12.80
N PRO A 221 -0.24 24.52 11.79
CA PRO A 221 -1.37 24.07 10.95
C PRO A 221 -0.92 23.18 9.78
N CYS A 222 -1.75 22.21 9.39
CA CYS A 222 -1.55 21.44 8.16
C CYS A 222 -2.54 21.85 7.07
N ALA A 223 -2.12 21.77 5.80
CA ALA A 223 -2.96 22.05 4.64
C ALA A 223 -3.25 20.76 3.85
N GLY A 224 -4.51 20.55 3.45
CA GLY A 224 -4.93 19.37 2.68
C GLY A 224 -4.61 18.04 3.36
N GLY A 225 -4.56 16.96 2.56
CA GLY A 225 -4.18 15.63 3.03
C GLY A 225 -4.61 14.49 2.08
N PRO A 226 -4.13 13.26 2.28
CA PRO A 226 -2.93 12.88 3.03
C PRO A 226 -1.65 13.51 2.45
N ARG A 227 -0.58 13.54 3.24
CA ARG A 227 0.66 14.28 2.92
C ARG A 227 1.88 13.37 3.01
N VAL A 228 2.86 13.64 2.16
CA VAL A 228 4.23 13.15 2.35
C VAL A 228 4.91 14.04 3.39
N ALA A 229 5.54 13.44 4.39
CA ALA A 229 6.39 14.11 5.37
C ALA A 229 7.69 13.32 5.54
N ALA A 230 8.68 13.92 6.21
CA ALA A 230 9.87 13.22 6.67
C ALA A 230 9.70 12.88 8.15
N ASP A 231 9.73 11.59 8.49
CA ASP A 231 9.98 11.16 9.86
C ASP A 231 11.49 11.21 10.11
N LEU A 232 11.88 12.12 11.00
CA LEU A 232 13.27 12.33 11.39
C LEU A 232 13.52 11.91 12.85
N GLU A 233 12.61 11.11 13.43
CA GLU A 233 12.47 10.80 14.85
C GLU A 233 12.06 12.02 15.69
N ASN A 234 11.12 11.80 16.61
CA ASN A 234 10.49 12.80 17.47
C ASN A 234 9.82 13.96 16.70
N GLY A 235 9.58 13.78 15.40
CA GLY A 235 8.96 14.79 14.55
C GLY A 235 8.66 14.30 13.13
N LEU A 236 7.38 14.45 12.73
CA LEU A 236 6.92 14.30 11.35
C LEU A 236 6.89 15.66 10.64
N PHE A 237 7.93 15.95 9.86
CA PHE A 237 8.14 17.25 9.22
C PHE A 237 7.51 17.31 7.83
N ALA A 238 6.43 18.09 7.68
CA ALA A 238 5.84 18.39 6.37
C ALA A 238 6.71 19.35 5.53
N GLY A 239 7.68 19.98 6.19
CA GLY A 239 8.73 20.87 5.67
C GLY A 239 9.50 21.48 6.86
N GLY A 240 10.52 22.28 6.60
CA GLY A 240 11.24 23.16 7.54
C GLY A 240 11.28 22.71 9.02
N ASN A 241 10.80 23.58 9.93
CA ASN A 241 10.73 23.32 11.37
C ASN A 241 9.36 22.76 11.81
N GLY A 242 8.73 21.93 10.97
CA GLY A 242 7.53 21.17 11.32
C GLY A 242 6.43 21.31 10.27
N SER A 243 5.54 22.29 10.48
CA SER A 243 4.40 22.53 9.59
C SER A 243 4.80 23.31 8.33
N TRP A 244 4.14 23.01 7.21
CA TRP A 244 4.38 23.70 5.94
C TRP A 244 3.12 23.71 5.08
N THR A 245 2.40 24.82 5.04
CA THR A 245 1.08 24.91 4.38
C THR A 245 1.14 24.82 2.86
N ALA A 246 2.31 25.00 2.24
CA ALA A 246 2.50 24.73 0.81
C ALA A 246 2.56 23.23 0.50
N ASN A 247 2.78 22.37 1.52
CA ASN A 247 2.57 20.94 1.39
C ASN A 247 1.07 20.64 1.50
N THR A 248 0.36 20.72 0.37
CA THR A 248 -1.08 20.47 0.28
C THR A 248 -1.43 18.98 0.23
N GLY A 249 -0.43 18.09 0.22
CA GLY A 249 -0.62 16.65 0.08
C GLY A 249 -1.17 16.20 -1.28
N ARG A 250 -1.49 14.91 -1.37
CA ARG A 250 -2.03 14.23 -2.55
C ARG A 250 -2.92 13.06 -2.17
N ASN A 251 -4.11 12.98 -2.75
CA ASN A 251 -5.11 11.94 -2.49
C ASN A 251 -5.45 11.07 -3.72
N SER A 252 -4.55 11.00 -4.71
CA SER A 252 -4.76 10.15 -5.89
C SER A 252 -4.78 8.66 -5.52
N ALA A 253 -5.46 7.84 -6.31
CA ALA A 253 -5.59 6.40 -6.06
C ALA A 253 -4.24 5.68 -5.95
N PHE A 254 -3.21 6.21 -6.64
CA PHE A 254 -1.82 5.84 -6.43
C PHE A 254 -0.98 7.11 -6.33
N VAL A 255 -0.07 7.15 -5.36
CA VAL A 255 0.78 8.30 -5.04
C VAL A 255 2.23 7.84 -5.08
N THR A 256 3.08 8.56 -5.80
CA THR A 256 4.52 8.47 -5.62
C THR A 256 4.91 9.44 -4.52
N ALA A 257 5.51 8.96 -3.44
CA ALA A 257 6.05 9.77 -2.35
C ALA A 257 7.58 9.69 -2.38
N MET A 258 8.26 10.82 -2.22
CA MET A 258 9.73 10.87 -2.26
C MET A 258 10.29 11.73 -1.14
N LEU A 259 11.43 11.28 -0.61
CA LEU A 259 12.27 11.99 0.34
C LEU A 259 13.72 11.86 -0.09
N LYS A 260 14.46 12.97 -0.01
CA LYS A 260 15.93 12.94 -0.09
C LYS A 260 16.52 13.88 0.92
N ASN A 261 17.64 13.49 1.50
CA ASN A 261 18.27 14.18 2.61
C ASN A 261 19.78 14.15 2.43
N ASN A 262 20.45 15.30 2.51
CA ASN A 262 21.91 15.34 2.40
C ASN A 262 22.61 15.00 3.73
N GLY A 263 21.84 14.74 4.80
CA GLY A 263 22.28 14.33 6.12
C GLY A 263 22.95 15.44 6.96
N THR A 264 23.11 16.65 6.44
CA THR A 264 23.87 17.72 7.11
C THR A 264 23.08 19.02 7.21
N THR A 265 22.48 19.48 6.12
CA THR A 265 21.90 20.83 6.04
C THR A 265 20.53 20.89 5.38
N THR A 266 20.24 20.05 4.38
CA THR A 266 19.05 20.18 3.54
C THR A 266 18.38 18.84 3.23
N TYR A 267 17.08 18.90 3.04
CA TYR A 267 16.26 17.79 2.58
C TYR A 267 15.11 18.30 1.69
N ALA A 268 14.52 17.38 0.92
CA ALA A 268 13.40 17.69 0.06
C ALA A 268 12.33 16.58 0.11
N ILE A 269 11.08 17.00 0.00
CA ILE A 269 9.90 16.13 -0.06
C ILE A 269 9.17 16.41 -1.37
N LYS A 270 8.79 15.35 -2.09
CA LYS A 270 7.99 15.45 -3.31
C LYS A 270 6.86 14.44 -3.30
N ASP A 271 5.81 14.74 -4.06
CA ASP A 271 4.78 13.76 -4.40
C ASP A 271 4.36 13.82 -5.87
N GLY A 272 3.82 12.72 -6.39
CA GLY A 272 3.35 12.57 -7.76
C GLY A 272 2.10 11.69 -7.83
N ASN A 273 1.31 11.82 -8.88
CA ASN A 273 0.27 10.83 -9.16
C ASN A 273 0.99 9.69 -9.89
N ALA A 274 1.03 8.50 -9.29
CA ALA A 274 1.74 7.38 -9.88
C ALA A 274 1.08 6.85 -11.17
N GLN A 275 -0.10 7.37 -11.55
CA GLN A 275 -0.79 7.03 -12.80
C GLN A 275 -0.61 8.08 -13.90
N SER A 276 -0.16 9.30 -13.59
CA SER A 276 0.01 10.36 -14.59
C SER A 276 0.82 11.56 -14.11
N GLY A 277 1.44 12.29 -15.04
CA GLY A 277 2.10 13.57 -14.77
C GLY A 277 3.45 13.44 -14.03
N GLY A 278 3.95 14.59 -13.57
CA GLY A 278 5.25 14.71 -12.88
C GLY A 278 5.15 14.86 -11.37
N LEU A 279 6.32 15.04 -10.75
CA LEU A 279 6.45 15.32 -9.32
C LEU A 279 6.15 16.79 -9.02
N ALA A 280 5.54 17.03 -7.86
CA ALA A 280 5.42 18.34 -7.24
C ALA A 280 6.36 18.40 -6.03
N THR A 281 7.26 19.39 -6.01
CA THR A 281 8.07 19.68 -4.83
C THR A 281 7.20 20.28 -3.74
N ARG A 282 7.10 19.60 -2.60
CA ARG A 282 6.34 20.04 -1.43
C ARG A 282 7.21 20.83 -0.47
N TYR A 283 8.46 20.41 -0.34
CA TYR A 283 9.49 21.09 0.40
C TYR A 283 10.85 20.86 -0.25
N ASP A 284 11.69 21.89 -0.28
CA ASP A 284 13.11 21.80 -0.62
C ASP A 284 13.82 22.92 0.16
N GLY A 285 14.60 22.54 1.17
CA GLY A 285 15.19 23.51 2.07
C GLY A 285 15.94 22.88 3.22
N GLY A 286 16.16 23.66 4.27
CA GLY A 286 16.95 23.25 5.42
C GLY A 286 16.28 22.20 6.31
N LEU A 287 17.06 21.30 6.89
CA LEU A 287 16.64 20.39 7.97
C LEU A 287 16.03 21.15 9.18
N PRO A 288 15.36 20.51 10.13
CA PRO A 288 14.95 21.22 11.34
C PRO A 288 16.16 21.85 12.08
N THR A 289 15.96 23.02 12.69
CA THR A 289 17.02 23.75 13.42
C THR A 289 17.10 23.38 14.90
N GLN A 290 16.16 22.57 15.38
CA GLN A 290 16.20 22.00 16.73
C GLN A 290 17.44 21.09 16.87
N SER A 291 17.99 21.04 18.07
CA SER A 291 19.15 20.19 18.38
C SER A 291 18.88 18.73 18.03
N GLY A 292 19.87 18.06 17.41
CA GLY A 292 19.82 16.64 17.02
C GLY A 292 19.60 16.40 15.52
N TYR A 293 18.90 17.28 14.81
CA TYR A 293 18.61 17.07 13.37
C TYR A 293 19.73 17.52 12.42
N ARG A 294 20.78 18.17 12.93
CA ARG A 294 21.86 18.76 12.12
C ARG A 294 23.23 18.65 12.83
N PRO A 295 24.17 17.84 12.32
CA PRO A 295 23.95 16.82 11.29
C PRO A 295 23.02 15.70 11.79
N MET A 296 22.46 14.93 10.85
CA MET A 296 21.68 13.72 11.17
C MET A 296 22.58 12.62 11.75
N THR A 297 21.97 11.67 12.46
CA THR A 297 22.61 10.54 13.15
C THR A 297 22.01 9.18 12.79
N LYS A 298 21.36 9.10 11.62
CA LYS A 298 20.75 7.90 11.00
C LYS A 298 21.47 6.59 11.30
N GLN A 299 20.72 5.54 11.64
CA GLN A 299 21.32 4.27 12.07
C GLN A 299 21.32 3.17 11.00
N GLY A 300 20.55 3.33 9.93
CA GLY A 300 20.64 2.48 8.75
C GLY A 300 19.74 1.24 8.78
N ALA A 301 18.82 1.09 9.73
CA ALA A 301 17.76 0.08 9.59
C ALA A 301 16.79 0.48 8.48
N ILE A 302 15.93 -0.45 8.06
CA ILE A 302 14.81 -0.17 7.15
C ILE A 302 13.52 -0.55 7.83
N ILE A 303 12.52 0.33 7.81
CA ILE A 303 11.15 0.06 8.25
C ILE A 303 10.15 0.21 7.11
N LEU A 304 9.01 -0.48 7.24
CA LEU A 304 7.83 -0.32 6.39
C LEU A 304 6.54 -0.49 7.22
N GLY A 305 5.68 0.53 7.19
CA GLY A 305 4.35 0.51 7.77
C GLY A 305 4.27 0.82 9.27
N ILE A 306 5.39 1.16 9.89
CA ILE A 306 5.56 1.46 11.31
C ILE A 306 6.51 2.64 11.50
N GLY A 307 6.54 3.23 12.70
CA GLY A 307 7.59 4.16 13.12
C GLY A 307 8.88 3.46 13.60
N GLY A 308 9.94 4.23 13.82
CA GLY A 308 11.26 3.75 14.26
C GLY A 308 11.24 2.97 15.58
N ASP A 309 10.37 3.38 16.50
CA ASP A 309 10.15 2.76 17.82
C ASP A 309 9.12 1.61 17.82
N ASN A 310 8.71 1.13 16.63
CA ASN A 310 7.63 0.16 16.43
C ASN A 310 6.21 0.68 16.72
N SER A 311 5.98 2.00 16.63
CA SER A 311 4.63 2.58 16.58
C SER A 311 3.87 2.05 15.36
N ASN A 312 2.85 1.22 15.60
CA ASN A 312 2.20 0.40 14.56
C ASN A 312 0.68 0.65 14.45
N GLY A 313 0.22 1.87 14.79
CA GLY A 313 -1.19 2.24 14.70
C GLY A 313 -1.61 2.77 13.32
N SER A 314 -0.65 3.05 12.44
CA SER A 314 -0.93 3.60 11.11
C SER A 314 -1.43 2.53 10.13
N VAL A 315 -2.01 2.99 9.03
CA VAL A 315 -2.46 2.14 7.92
C VAL A 315 -1.98 2.71 6.60
N GLY A 316 -1.77 1.85 5.62
CA GLY A 316 -1.38 2.28 4.29
C GLY A 316 -1.20 1.16 3.28
N SER A 317 -1.00 1.55 2.02
CA SER A 317 -0.77 0.63 0.91
C SER A 317 0.66 0.79 0.41
N PHE A 318 1.41 -0.30 0.25
CA PHE A 318 2.75 -0.27 -0.35
C PHE A 318 2.79 -1.13 -1.62
N PHE A 319 3.29 -0.59 -2.72
CA PHE A 319 3.40 -1.31 -3.99
C PHE A 319 4.87 -1.58 -4.37
N GLU A 320 5.68 -0.54 -4.29
CA GLU A 320 7.11 -0.57 -4.56
C GLU A 320 7.81 0.60 -3.87
N GLY A 321 9.09 0.45 -3.57
CA GLY A 321 9.92 1.53 -3.03
C GLY A 321 11.40 1.15 -3.00
N VAL A 322 12.26 2.16 -2.92
CA VAL A 322 13.72 1.98 -2.88
C VAL A 322 14.35 2.96 -1.90
N MET A 323 15.56 2.62 -1.46
CA MET A 323 16.49 3.54 -0.80
C MET A 323 17.78 3.58 -1.61
N THR A 324 18.41 4.76 -1.69
CA THR A 324 19.58 5.03 -2.54
C THR A 324 20.75 5.57 -1.73
N SER A 325 21.97 5.32 -2.19
CA SER A 325 23.16 6.00 -1.68
C SER A 325 23.39 7.28 -2.47
N GLY A 326 23.64 8.39 -1.77
CA GLY A 326 23.80 9.71 -2.40
C GLY A 326 22.52 10.53 -2.40
N TYR A 327 22.60 11.79 -2.83
CA TYR A 327 21.47 12.72 -2.90
C TYR A 327 20.95 12.79 -4.35
N PRO A 328 19.82 12.15 -4.70
CA PRO A 328 19.37 12.06 -6.08
C PRO A 328 19.07 13.43 -6.68
N SER A 329 19.46 13.62 -7.94
CA SER A 329 19.11 14.83 -8.69
C SER A 329 17.61 14.83 -9.06
N ASP A 330 17.04 16.03 -9.19
CA ASP A 330 15.66 16.21 -9.64
C ASP A 330 15.38 15.54 -10.99
N ALA A 331 16.36 15.55 -11.90
CA ALA A 331 16.26 14.86 -13.18
C ALA A 331 16.12 13.35 -13.02
N THR A 332 16.84 12.75 -12.07
CA THR A 332 16.77 11.32 -11.76
C THR A 332 15.41 10.96 -11.18
N GLU A 333 14.92 11.71 -10.20
CA GLU A 333 13.59 11.51 -9.59
C GLU A 333 12.46 11.67 -10.62
N ASN A 334 12.56 12.67 -11.51
CA ASN A 334 11.58 12.87 -12.58
C ASN A 334 11.56 11.70 -13.58
N ALA A 335 12.73 11.13 -13.91
CA ALA A 335 12.82 9.94 -14.75
C ALA A 335 12.22 8.70 -14.07
N VAL A 336 12.45 8.53 -12.76
CA VAL A 336 11.81 7.48 -11.95
C VAL A 336 10.30 7.65 -11.92
N GLN A 337 9.79 8.87 -11.72
CA GLN A 337 8.35 9.15 -11.79
C GLN A 337 7.77 8.80 -13.17
N ALA A 338 8.45 9.14 -14.26
CA ALA A 338 8.00 8.77 -15.60
C ALA A 338 7.95 7.25 -15.81
N ASN A 339 8.93 6.51 -15.25
CA ASN A 339 8.92 5.06 -15.24
C ASN A 339 7.74 4.49 -14.46
N ILE A 340 7.44 5.02 -13.27
CA ILE A 340 6.30 4.63 -12.44
C ILE A 340 4.98 4.87 -13.17
N VAL A 341 4.80 6.04 -13.80
CA VAL A 341 3.61 6.36 -14.59
C VAL A 341 3.42 5.37 -15.73
N ALA A 342 4.51 4.98 -16.41
CA ALA A 342 4.46 4.03 -17.51
C ALA A 342 4.05 2.61 -17.08
N VAL A 343 4.11 2.27 -15.79
CA VAL A 343 3.58 1.00 -15.26
C VAL A 343 2.07 0.91 -15.46
N GLY A 344 1.35 2.03 -15.39
CA GLY A 344 -0.11 2.02 -15.50
C GLY A 344 -0.79 1.26 -14.37
N TYR A 345 -0.45 1.61 -13.11
CA TYR A 345 -1.13 1.06 -11.94
C TYR A 345 -2.65 1.30 -12.01
N GLY A 346 -3.43 0.28 -11.67
CA GLY A 346 -4.89 0.31 -11.69
C GLY A 346 -5.51 -0.48 -10.55
N LYS A 347 -6.69 -0.06 -10.07
CA LYS A 347 -7.42 -0.77 -9.01
C LYS A 347 -8.15 -1.99 -9.58
N SER A 348 -8.21 -3.10 -8.82
CA SER A 348 -8.87 -4.34 -9.26
C SER A 348 -10.14 -4.69 -8.49
N VAL A 349 -10.80 -3.72 -7.83
CA VAL A 349 -11.92 -4.01 -6.94
C VAL A 349 -13.27 -3.73 -7.64
N THR A 350 -14.02 -4.80 -7.95
CA THR A 350 -15.41 -4.76 -8.46
C THR A 350 -16.43 -5.25 -7.44
N PHE A 351 -15.99 -5.54 -6.21
CA PHE A 351 -16.79 -6.11 -5.13
C PHE A 351 -16.59 -5.32 -3.84
N PRO A 352 -17.64 -5.07 -3.03
CA PRO A 352 -19.04 -5.42 -3.26
C PRO A 352 -19.68 -4.66 -4.44
N VAL A 353 -20.78 -5.20 -4.97
CA VAL A 353 -21.64 -4.48 -5.91
C VAL A 353 -22.47 -3.46 -5.13
N ASN A 354 -22.49 -2.21 -5.61
CA ASN A 354 -23.23 -1.13 -4.96
C ASN A 354 -24.74 -1.41 -4.91
N GLY A 355 -25.32 -1.26 -3.72
CA GLY A 355 -26.73 -1.52 -3.44
C GLY A 355 -27.09 -3.00 -3.30
N ALA A 356 -26.14 -3.92 -3.51
CA ALA A 356 -26.39 -5.34 -3.35
C ALA A 356 -26.41 -5.76 -1.87
N THR A 357 -27.21 -6.78 -1.59
CA THR A 357 -27.37 -7.39 -0.27
C THR A 357 -26.55 -8.66 -0.20
N TYR A 358 -25.91 -8.88 0.95
CA TYR A 358 -25.10 -10.05 1.24
C TYR A 358 -25.35 -10.55 2.66
N ARG A 359 -24.91 -11.78 2.92
CA ARG A 359 -24.67 -12.35 4.23
C ARG A 359 -23.16 -12.41 4.48
N LEU A 360 -22.75 -12.00 5.67
CA LEU A 360 -21.37 -12.07 6.13
C LEU A 360 -21.24 -13.27 7.06
N THR A 361 -20.43 -14.26 6.68
CA THR A 361 -20.16 -15.46 7.49
C THR A 361 -18.76 -15.40 8.03
N ASN A 362 -18.59 -15.44 9.35
CA ASN A 362 -17.28 -15.46 9.97
C ASN A 362 -16.60 -16.81 9.73
N LEU A 363 -15.32 -16.78 9.36
CA LEU A 363 -14.58 -17.98 8.97
C LEU A 363 -14.24 -18.89 10.16
N ALA A 364 -14.08 -18.35 11.37
CA ALA A 364 -13.81 -19.14 12.56
C ALA A 364 -15.07 -19.85 13.09
N SER A 365 -16.19 -19.12 13.16
CA SER A 365 -17.40 -19.62 13.81
C SER A 365 -18.39 -20.30 12.86
N GLY A 366 -18.27 -20.07 11.55
CA GLY A 366 -19.24 -20.50 10.52
C GLY A 366 -20.62 -19.84 10.68
N LYS A 367 -20.73 -18.85 11.56
CA LYS A 367 -21.94 -18.10 11.89
C LYS A 367 -21.96 -16.77 11.16
N VAL A 368 -23.12 -16.13 11.15
CA VAL A 368 -23.34 -14.94 10.34
C VAL A 368 -23.55 -13.70 11.19
N LEU A 369 -23.13 -12.56 10.66
CA LEU A 369 -23.27 -11.26 11.29
C LEU A 369 -24.76 -10.97 11.54
N ASP A 370 -25.14 -10.80 12.79
CA ASP A 370 -26.53 -10.75 13.25
C ASP A 370 -26.78 -9.48 14.08
N ALA A 371 -27.96 -8.88 13.89
CA ALA A 371 -28.46 -7.84 14.76
C ALA A 371 -29.31 -8.49 15.85
N VAL A 372 -28.80 -8.46 17.09
CA VAL A 372 -29.34 -9.22 18.23
C VAL A 372 -30.87 -9.09 18.32
N ASN A 373 -31.55 -10.24 18.34
CA ASN A 373 -33.01 -10.36 18.41
C ASN A 373 -33.77 -9.64 17.27
N CYS A 374 -33.14 -9.45 16.12
CA CYS A 374 -33.62 -8.60 15.04
C CYS A 374 -34.04 -7.18 15.51
N GLY A 375 -33.34 -6.65 16.50
CA GLY A 375 -33.58 -5.31 17.02
C GLY A 375 -33.43 -4.24 15.93
N THR A 376 -34.23 -3.18 16.04
CA THR A 376 -34.24 -2.08 15.06
C THR A 376 -33.89 -0.73 15.68
N ALA A 377 -33.56 -0.68 16.97
CA ALA A 377 -33.23 0.56 17.67
C ALA A 377 -31.76 0.96 17.45
N ASN A 378 -31.46 2.24 17.65
CA ASN A 378 -30.07 2.65 17.82
C ASN A 378 -29.49 1.96 19.05
N GLY A 379 -28.27 1.44 18.95
CA GLY A 379 -27.62 0.69 20.02
C GLY A 379 -27.96 -0.80 20.06
N THR A 380 -28.75 -1.34 19.11
CA THR A 380 -28.89 -2.79 18.97
C THR A 380 -27.51 -3.41 18.73
N GLN A 381 -27.10 -4.31 19.62
CA GLN A 381 -25.80 -4.96 19.56
C GLN A 381 -25.67 -5.86 18.33
N ILE A 382 -24.45 -6.00 17.82
CA ILE A 382 -24.10 -6.99 16.80
C ILE A 382 -23.40 -8.19 17.42
N ASP A 383 -23.77 -9.37 16.98
CA ASP A 383 -23.17 -10.65 17.34
C ASP A 383 -23.02 -11.55 16.09
N VAL A 384 -22.51 -12.75 16.31
CA VAL A 384 -22.63 -13.85 15.35
C VAL A 384 -23.67 -14.86 15.82
N TRP A 385 -24.52 -15.27 14.89
CA TRP A 385 -25.57 -16.26 15.14
C TRP A 385 -25.65 -17.28 14.00
N GLN A 386 -26.17 -18.47 14.29
CA GLN A 386 -26.47 -19.44 13.23
C GLN A 386 -27.35 -18.81 12.14
N ALA A 387 -27.16 -19.19 10.88
CA ALA A 387 -27.97 -18.63 9.79
C ALA A 387 -29.45 -19.02 9.96
N LEU A 388 -30.31 -18.03 10.13
CA LEU A 388 -31.76 -18.17 10.28
C LEU A 388 -32.53 -17.81 9.00
N GLY A 389 -31.85 -17.24 8.00
CA GLY A 389 -32.47 -16.83 6.73
C GLY A 389 -33.35 -15.58 6.80
N ASN A 390 -33.42 -14.92 7.96
CA ASN A 390 -34.19 -13.70 8.16
C ASN A 390 -33.47 -12.46 7.56
N THR A 391 -34.16 -11.32 7.54
CA THR A 391 -33.64 -10.04 7.02
C THR A 391 -32.69 -9.34 7.99
N CYS A 392 -32.67 -9.71 9.27
CA CYS A 392 -31.77 -9.08 10.25
C CYS A 392 -30.34 -9.62 10.18
N GLN A 393 -30.11 -10.70 9.42
CA GLN A 393 -28.80 -11.25 9.04
C GLN A 393 -28.38 -10.88 7.60
N GLN A 394 -29.07 -9.93 6.98
CA GLN A 394 -28.80 -9.46 5.63
C GLN A 394 -28.30 -8.02 5.66
N TRP A 395 -27.26 -7.76 4.88
CA TRP A 395 -26.51 -6.51 4.91
C TRP A 395 -26.33 -5.97 3.51
N ARG A 396 -26.85 -4.78 3.26
CA ARG A 396 -26.75 -4.06 1.99
C ARG A 396 -25.55 -3.12 2.02
N PHE A 397 -24.70 -3.21 1.00
CA PHE A 397 -23.51 -2.39 0.88
C PHE A 397 -23.78 -1.20 -0.03
N ASN A 398 -23.73 0.00 0.52
CA ASN A 398 -23.87 1.24 -0.26
C ASN A 398 -22.53 1.98 -0.30
N SER A 399 -22.03 2.24 -1.51
CA SER A 399 -20.76 2.94 -1.70
C SER A 399 -20.89 4.39 -1.27
N VAL A 400 -19.90 4.85 -0.49
CA VAL A 400 -19.74 6.27 -0.09
C VAL A 400 -18.43 6.86 -0.62
N GLY A 401 -17.68 6.10 -1.41
CA GLY A 401 -16.42 6.51 -2.02
C GLY A 401 -15.63 5.30 -2.56
N PRO A 402 -14.43 5.54 -3.13
CA PRO A 402 -13.55 4.48 -3.59
C PRO A 402 -13.25 3.50 -2.46
N ASN A 403 -13.69 2.24 -2.62
CA ASN A 403 -13.59 1.17 -1.62
C ASN A 403 -14.14 1.50 -0.22
N LYS A 404 -15.07 2.46 -0.09
CA LYS A 404 -15.69 2.82 1.19
C LYS A 404 -17.18 2.56 1.14
N TRP A 405 -17.68 1.88 2.18
CA TRP A 405 -19.03 1.34 2.22
C TRP A 405 -19.71 1.65 3.54
N THR A 406 -21.00 1.97 3.47
CA THR A 406 -21.89 1.73 4.61
C THR A 406 -22.44 0.32 4.50
N VAL A 407 -22.45 -0.41 5.62
CA VAL A 407 -22.97 -1.78 5.71
C VAL A 407 -24.31 -1.72 6.42
N THR A 408 -25.39 -1.64 5.65
CA THR A 408 -26.75 -1.38 6.14
C THR A 408 -27.50 -2.68 6.44
N ASN A 409 -27.94 -2.87 7.68
CA ASN A 409 -28.85 -3.95 8.03
C ASN A 409 -30.19 -3.81 7.29
N VAL A 410 -30.61 -4.85 6.59
CA VAL A 410 -31.82 -4.82 5.75
C VAL A 410 -33.09 -4.70 6.59
N ASN A 411 -33.14 -5.33 7.77
CA ASN A 411 -34.31 -5.28 8.66
C ASN A 411 -34.48 -3.91 9.34
N ALA A 412 -33.39 -3.33 9.86
CA ALA A 412 -33.46 -2.11 10.67
C ALA A 412 -33.31 -0.80 9.86
N ASN A 413 -32.84 -0.89 8.62
CA ASN A 413 -32.39 0.24 7.80
C ASN A 413 -31.42 1.17 8.57
N LYS A 414 -30.50 0.55 9.32
CA LYS A 414 -29.44 1.16 10.13
C LYS A 414 -28.10 0.57 9.73
N VAL A 415 -27.02 1.28 9.99
CA VAL A 415 -25.67 0.89 9.57
C VAL A 415 -24.91 0.22 10.71
N LEU A 416 -23.99 -0.67 10.34
CA LEU A 416 -22.95 -1.20 11.22
C LEU A 416 -22.04 -0.04 11.66
N ASP A 417 -21.99 0.20 12.97
CA ASP A 417 -21.37 1.36 13.59
C ASP A 417 -20.40 0.93 14.69
N ALA A 418 -19.25 1.59 14.73
CA ALA A 418 -18.33 1.48 15.84
C ALA A 418 -18.76 2.41 16.98
N VAL A 419 -19.12 1.82 18.12
CA VAL A 419 -19.76 2.53 19.23
C VAL A 419 -18.94 3.75 19.65
N ASN A 420 -19.57 4.94 19.62
CA ASN A 420 -18.98 6.24 19.98
C ASN A 420 -17.73 6.60 19.16
N CYS A 421 -17.58 6.05 17.95
CA CYS A 421 -16.35 6.12 17.17
C CYS A 421 -15.09 5.73 17.99
N GLY A 422 -15.23 4.75 18.88
CA GLY A 422 -14.18 4.29 19.77
C GLY A 422 -12.91 3.86 19.01
N LEU A 423 -11.76 4.15 19.61
CA LEU A 423 -10.43 3.90 19.05
C LEU A 423 -9.63 2.88 19.87
N ALA A 424 -10.25 2.31 20.91
CA ALA A 424 -9.64 1.31 21.77
C ALA A 424 -9.95 -0.10 21.25
N LEU A 425 -9.01 -1.02 21.47
CA LEU A 425 -9.23 -2.45 21.23
C LEU A 425 -10.46 -2.92 22.01
N GLY A 426 -11.34 -3.67 21.34
CA GLY A 426 -12.58 -4.16 21.93
C GLY A 426 -13.72 -3.16 21.88
N THR A 427 -13.57 -2.04 21.15
CA THR A 427 -14.70 -1.16 20.84
C THR A 427 -15.82 -1.99 20.22
N ALA A 428 -16.99 -2.01 20.85
CA ALA A 428 -18.12 -2.80 20.38
C ALA A 428 -18.70 -2.25 19.07
N THR A 429 -19.40 -3.11 18.33
CA THR A 429 -20.20 -2.71 17.18
C THR A 429 -21.70 -2.74 17.49
N ASN A 430 -22.47 -1.84 16.89
CA ASN A 430 -23.92 -1.79 17.04
C ASN A 430 -24.61 -1.40 15.71
N LEU A 431 -25.94 -1.38 15.74
CA LEU A 431 -26.74 -0.66 14.76
C LEU A 431 -26.90 0.80 15.19
N TRP A 432 -26.67 1.70 14.24
CA TRP A 432 -26.96 3.11 14.44
C TRP A 432 -27.56 3.74 13.19
N GLN A 433 -28.30 4.83 13.37
CA GLN A 433 -28.70 5.67 12.25
C GLN A 433 -27.45 6.17 11.49
N SER A 434 -27.54 6.25 10.17
CA SER A 434 -26.41 6.77 9.36
C SER A 434 -26.16 8.24 9.67
N LEU A 435 -24.97 8.54 10.18
CA LEU A 435 -24.46 9.87 10.51
C LEU A 435 -23.47 10.41 9.46
N GLY A 436 -22.98 9.55 8.56
CA GLY A 436 -22.02 9.94 7.52
C GLY A 436 -20.60 10.17 8.02
N ASN A 437 -20.30 9.82 9.28
CA ASN A 437 -18.96 9.90 9.86
C ASN A 437 -18.11 8.69 9.45
N THR A 438 -16.81 8.72 9.76
CA THR A 438 -15.86 7.65 9.38
C THR A 438 -16.03 6.36 10.19
N CYS A 439 -16.66 6.40 11.36
CA CYS A 439 -16.84 5.21 12.20
C CYS A 439 -18.04 4.32 11.76
N GLN A 440 -18.68 4.70 10.66
CA GLN A 440 -19.73 3.95 9.96
C GLN A 440 -19.33 3.58 8.52
N GLN A 441 -18.09 3.88 8.14
CA GLN A 441 -17.54 3.62 6.83
C GLN A 441 -16.55 2.47 6.94
N TRP A 442 -16.71 1.50 6.05
CA TRP A 442 -15.96 0.25 6.06
C TRP A 442 -15.28 0.04 4.72
N ALA A 443 -13.99 -0.26 4.75
CA ALA A 443 -13.28 -0.81 3.61
C ALA A 443 -13.49 -2.33 3.57
N VAL A 444 -13.74 -2.86 2.37
CA VAL A 444 -13.91 -4.30 2.15
C VAL A 444 -12.68 -4.81 1.41
N ILE A 445 -11.82 -5.51 2.15
CA ILE A 445 -10.47 -5.84 1.74
C ILE A 445 -10.40 -7.33 1.38
N PRO A 446 -10.10 -7.72 0.12
CA PRO A 446 -10.10 -9.12 -0.28
C PRO A 446 -9.08 -9.97 0.47
N ALA A 447 -9.47 -11.06 1.11
CA ALA A 447 -8.56 -12.01 1.76
C ALA A 447 -8.33 -13.28 0.92
N GLY A 448 -8.67 -13.23 -0.38
CA GLY A 448 -8.58 -14.36 -1.32
C GLY A 448 -9.69 -15.40 -1.13
N ASN A 449 -9.98 -16.16 -2.19
CA ASN A 449 -11.02 -17.22 -2.19
C ASN A 449 -12.40 -16.74 -1.70
N GLY A 450 -12.83 -15.53 -2.07
CA GLY A 450 -14.15 -14.98 -1.69
C GLY A 450 -14.30 -14.58 -0.22
N ARG A 451 -13.17 -14.45 0.50
CA ARG A 451 -13.13 -13.95 1.88
C ARG A 451 -12.67 -12.50 1.89
N TYR A 452 -13.02 -11.80 2.95
CA TYR A 452 -12.80 -10.37 3.10
C TYR A 452 -12.51 -10.00 4.56
N GLU A 453 -11.68 -9.00 4.74
CA GLU A 453 -11.54 -8.22 5.96
C GLU A 453 -12.44 -6.98 5.84
N LEU A 454 -13.13 -6.63 6.93
CA LEU A 454 -13.87 -5.38 7.02
C LEU A 454 -13.12 -4.44 7.96
N VAL A 455 -12.58 -3.35 7.42
CA VAL A 455 -11.78 -2.37 8.15
C VAL A 455 -12.60 -1.11 8.37
N VAL A 456 -12.74 -0.64 9.60
CA VAL A 456 -13.46 0.62 9.86
C VAL A 456 -12.52 1.81 9.65
N GLU A 457 -13.00 2.84 8.95
CA GLU A 457 -12.18 3.97 8.50
C GLU A 457 -11.66 4.84 9.65
N ASN A 458 -12.37 4.94 10.78
CA ASN A 458 -11.96 5.81 11.89
C ASN A 458 -10.72 5.34 12.64
N SER A 459 -10.49 4.03 12.69
CA SER A 459 -9.43 3.44 13.52
C SER A 459 -8.47 2.55 12.76
N GLY A 460 -8.84 2.08 11.56
CA GLY A 460 -8.06 1.06 10.84
C GLY A 460 -8.14 -0.33 11.47
N MET A 461 -9.01 -0.52 12.47
CA MET A 461 -9.27 -1.82 13.10
C MET A 461 -10.26 -2.66 12.27
N VAL A 462 -10.22 -3.97 12.49
CA VAL A 462 -11.00 -4.96 11.74
C VAL A 462 -12.21 -5.44 12.52
N LEU A 463 -13.24 -5.88 11.79
CA LEU A 463 -14.41 -6.55 12.35
C LEU A 463 -14.05 -7.95 12.87
N ASP A 464 -14.20 -8.15 14.18
CA ASP A 464 -13.65 -9.28 14.95
C ASP A 464 -14.73 -9.98 15.79
N ASP A 465 -14.80 -11.32 15.71
CA ASP A 465 -15.58 -12.11 16.69
C ASP A 465 -14.82 -12.10 18.02
N GLN A 466 -15.44 -11.53 19.06
CA GLN A 466 -14.78 -11.30 20.34
C GLN A 466 -14.17 -12.58 20.90
N ASN A 467 -12.86 -12.50 21.22
CA ASN A 467 -12.04 -13.62 21.72
C ASN A 467 -12.04 -14.85 20.79
N CYS A 468 -12.25 -14.67 19.48
CA CYS A 468 -12.41 -15.75 18.52
C CYS A 468 -13.54 -16.74 18.94
N GLY A 469 -14.56 -16.25 19.65
CA GLY A 469 -15.67 -17.06 20.14
C GLY A 469 -16.50 -17.65 19.00
N THR A 470 -16.94 -18.90 19.15
CA THR A 470 -17.72 -19.59 18.11
C THR A 470 -19.16 -19.89 18.53
N ALA A 471 -19.63 -19.39 19.66
CA ALA A 471 -20.99 -19.64 20.13
C ALA A 471 -21.99 -18.67 19.48
N ASN A 472 -23.27 -19.04 19.44
CA ASN A 472 -24.33 -18.06 19.16
C ASN A 472 -24.28 -16.97 20.25
N GLY A 473 -24.38 -15.71 19.85
CA GLY A 473 -24.29 -14.60 20.80
C GLY A 473 -22.86 -14.10 21.07
N THR A 474 -21.84 -14.67 20.42
CA THR A 474 -20.49 -14.09 20.48
C THR A 474 -20.53 -12.69 19.90
N LYS A 475 -20.13 -11.70 20.70
CA LYS A 475 -20.17 -10.29 20.32
C LYS A 475 -19.21 -10.00 19.18
N VAL A 476 -19.57 -9.07 18.31
CA VAL A 476 -18.66 -8.55 17.29
C VAL A 476 -18.11 -7.19 17.72
N GLN A 477 -16.80 -7.04 17.63
CA GLN A 477 -16.06 -5.88 18.10
C GLN A 477 -15.06 -5.40 17.04
N LEU A 478 -14.37 -4.30 17.35
CA LEU A 478 -13.18 -3.85 16.64
C LEU A 478 -11.94 -4.35 17.36
N TRP A 479 -10.99 -4.86 16.58
CA TRP A 479 -9.68 -5.26 17.09
C TRP A 479 -8.57 -4.93 16.10
N MET A 480 -7.32 -4.90 16.56
CA MET A 480 -6.17 -4.84 15.66
C MET A 480 -6.15 -6.09 14.77
N TRP A 481 -5.53 -6.00 13.60
CA TRP A 481 -5.36 -7.19 12.75
C TRP A 481 -4.42 -8.19 13.42
N LEU A 482 -4.93 -9.36 13.73
CA LEU A 482 -4.22 -10.48 14.37
C LEU A 482 -3.91 -11.60 13.38
N ASN A 483 -4.25 -11.43 12.10
CA ASN A 483 -3.99 -12.42 11.06
C ASN A 483 -4.55 -13.81 11.41
N ASN A 484 -5.83 -13.85 11.78
CA ASN A 484 -6.52 -15.07 12.19
C ASN A 484 -7.89 -15.20 11.51
N THR A 485 -8.57 -16.33 11.75
CA THR A 485 -9.85 -16.63 11.09
C THR A 485 -11.05 -15.91 11.68
N CYS A 486 -10.99 -15.38 12.92
CA CYS A 486 -12.14 -14.66 13.50
C CYS A 486 -12.27 -13.22 12.99
N GLN A 487 -11.33 -12.76 12.17
CA GLN A 487 -11.32 -11.45 11.51
C GLN A 487 -11.59 -11.53 10.01
N LEU A 488 -11.91 -12.73 9.51
CA LEU A 488 -12.15 -13.00 8.10
C LEU A 488 -13.60 -13.41 7.86
N TRP A 489 -14.20 -12.79 6.86
CA TRP A 489 -15.61 -12.93 6.53
C TRP A 489 -15.80 -13.41 5.10
N GLN A 490 -16.56 -14.48 4.89
CA GLN A 490 -17.09 -14.80 3.58
C GLN A 490 -18.32 -13.92 3.32
N ILE A 491 -18.31 -13.15 2.23
CA ILE A 491 -19.40 -12.25 1.85
C ILE A 491 -20.06 -12.80 0.59
N ALA A 492 -21.31 -13.24 0.70
CA ALA A 492 -22.05 -13.88 -0.39
C ALA A 492 -23.52 -13.43 -0.42
N PRO A 493 -24.20 -13.44 -1.59
CA PRO A 493 -25.59 -13.01 -1.71
C PRO A 493 -26.59 -13.71 -0.77
#